data_AF-A0A250KSJ3-F1
#
_entry.id   AF-A0A250KSJ3-F1
#
_cell.length_a   1.000
_cell.length_b   1.000
_cell.length_c   1.000
_cell.angle_alpha   90.00
_cell.angle_beta   90.00
_cell.angle_gamma   90.00
#
_symmetry.space_group_name_H-M   'P 1'
#
loop_
_entity.id
_entity.type
_entity.pdbx_description
1 polymer ?
#
loop_
_entity_poly.entity_id
_entity_poly.type
_entity_poly.pdbx_seq_one_letter_code
_entity_poly.pdbx_strand_id
1 'polypeptide(L)' 'MGIGVWELLLLFLIVLLLFGTKRLRNIGGDLGSAIKSFRSAMSDGEDDKTGRTIDGEAVHESKDKT' A
#
# COMPACT_ATOMS: atom_id res chain seq x y z
N MET A 1 21.34 -16.05 16.24
CA MET A 1 19.89 -15.93 16.45
C MET A 1 19.47 -14.58 15.92
N GLY A 2 19.26 -14.48 14.60
CA GLY A 2 18.82 -13.24 13.95
C GLY A 2 17.30 -13.18 13.94
N ILE A 3 16.74 -11.98 13.74
CA ILE A 3 15.30 -11.79 13.63
C ILE A 3 14.82 -12.51 12.36
N GLY A 4 14.22 -13.69 12.54
CA GLY A 4 13.60 -14.43 11.45
C GLY A 4 12.24 -13.86 11.06
N VAL A 5 11.77 -14.29 9.89
CA VAL A 5 10.43 -13.96 9.38
C VAL A 5 9.34 -14.38 10.37
N TRP A 6 9.56 -15.47 11.11
CA TRP A 6 8.64 -15.99 12.12
C TRP A 6 8.52 -15.07 13.34
N GLU A 7 9.63 -14.55 13.87
CA GLU A 7 9.59 -13.60 14.98
C GLU A 7 8.94 -12.27 14.57
N LEU A 8 9.17 -11.80 13.34
CA LEU A 8 8.56 -10.57 12.83
C LEU A 8 7.02 -10.72 12.71
N LEU A 9 6.52 -11.86 12.24
CA LEU A 9 5.08 -12.12 12.15
C LEU A 9 4.42 -12.16 13.54
N LEU A 10 5.06 -12.80 14.51
CA LEU A 10 4.53 -12.88 15.88
C LEU A 10 4.49 -11.49 16.54
N LEU A 11 5.55 -10.69 16.37
CA LEU A 11 5.59 -9.31 16.85
C LEU A 11 4.53 -8.44 16.15
N PHE A 12 4.40 -8.58 14.83
CA PHE A 12 3.41 -7.85 14.05
C PHE A 12 1.97 -8.15 14.50
N LEU A 13 1.67 -9.41 14.84
CA LEU A 13 0.37 -9.78 15.39
C LEU A 13 0.06 -9.06 16.70
N ILE A 14 1.05 -8.95 17.61
CA ILE A 14 0.89 -8.21 18.87
C ILE A 14 0.64 -6.72 18.58
N VAL A 15 1.42 -6.11 17.69
CA VAL A 15 1.25 -4.71 17.29
C VAL A 15 -0.15 -4.48 16.70
N LEU A 16 -0.62 -5.38 15.85
CA LEU A 16 -1.97 -5.31 15.27
C LEU A 16 -3.08 -5.35 16.32
N LEU A 17 -2.93 -6.14 17.38
CA LEU A 17 -3.90 -6.21 18.47
C LEU A 17 -3.89 -4.93 19.32
N LEU A 18 -2.71 -4.35 19.57
CA LEU A 18 -2.57 -3.11 20.36
C LEU A 18 -3.11 -1.89 19.63
N PHE A 19 -2.74 -1.72 18.35
CA PHE A 19 -3.14 -0.55 17.56
C PHE A 19 -4.49 -0.74 16.85
N GLY A 20 -4.92 -1.98 16.67
CA GLY A 20 -6.08 -2.36 15.87
C GLY A 20 -5.81 -2.23 14.36
N THR A 21 -6.48 -3.08 13.56
CA THR A 21 -6.37 -3.08 12.10
C THR A 21 -6.86 -1.76 11.47
N LYS A 22 -7.76 -1.03 12.14
CA LYS A 22 -8.34 0.22 11.63
C LYS A 22 -7.31 1.35 11.57
N ARG A 23 -6.48 1.52 12.60
CA ARG A 23 -5.42 2.54 12.60
C ARG A 23 -4.29 2.16 11.66
N LEU A 24 -3.91 0.88 11.63
CA LEU A 24 -2.88 0.40 10.71
C LEU A 24 -3.31 0.54 9.25
N ARG A 25 -4.59 0.33 8.91
CA ARG A 25 -5.08 0.51 7.54
C ARG A 25 -5.09 1.98 7.12
N ASN A 26 -5.51 2.89 8.00
CA ASN A 26 -5.53 4.32 7.69
C ASN A 26 -4.11 4.85 7.44
N ILE A 27 -3.16 4.53 8.31
CA ILE A 27 -1.77 4.99 8.17
C ILE A 27 -1.02 4.18 7.09
N GLY A 28 -1.29 2.88 6.99
CA GLY A 28 -0.68 1.98 6.03
C GLY A 28 -1.10 2.23 4.59
N GLY A 29 -2.31 2.78 4.35
CA GLY A 29 -2.71 3.24 3.02
C GLY A 29 -1.82 4.37 2.50
N ASP A 30 -1.61 5.39 3.33
CA ASP A 30 -0.81 6.57 2.98
C ASP A 30 0.67 6.21 2.82
N LEU A 31 1.22 5.47 3.79
CA LEU A 31 2.61 4.98 3.74
C LEU A 31 2.82 3.98 2.61
N GLY A 32 1.85 3.09 2.36
CA GLY A 32 1.91 2.10 1.30
C GLY A 32 1.90 2.75 -0.09
N SER A 33 1.10 3.81 -0.28
CA SER A 33 1.09 4.58 -1.51
C SER A 33 2.44 5.24 -1.77
N ALA A 34 3.02 5.90 -0.76
CA ALA A 34 4.33 6.54 -0.86
C ALA A 34 5.48 5.55 -1.13
N ILE A 35 5.47 4.39 -0.44
CA ILE A 35 6.45 3.33 -0.67
C ILE A 35 6.28 2.70 -2.06
N LYS A 36 5.05 2.56 -2.55
CA LYS A 36 4.76 2.04 -3.90
C LYS A 36 5.34 2.95 -4.97
N SER A 37 5.09 4.26 -4.92
CA SER A 37 5.65 5.22 -5.87
C SER A 37 7.17 5.33 -5.76
N PHE A 38 7.73 5.25 -4.54
CA PHE A 38 9.17 5.17 -4.35
C PHE A 38 9.78 3.92 -5.00
N ARG A 39 9.17 2.75 -4.80
CA ARG A 39 9.64 1.50 -5.42
C ARG A 39 9.46 1.51 -6.94
N SER A 40 8.36 2.07 -7.44
CA SER A 40 8.14 2.25 -8.87
C SER A 40 9.21 3.15 -9.48
N ALA A 41 9.49 4.32 -8.90
CA ALA A 41 10.52 5.23 -9.42
C ALA A 41 11.94 4.63 -9.38
N MET A 42 12.23 3.82 -8.36
CA MET A 42 13.52 3.12 -8.27
C MET A 42 13.64 2.00 -9.30
N SER A 43 12.53 1.33 -9.63
CA SER A 43 12.48 0.26 -10.63
C SER A 43 12.40 0.78 -12.08
N ASP A 44 11.79 1.94 -12.30
CA ASP A 44 11.70 2.62 -13.61
C ASP A 44 13.08 3.10 -14.09
N GLY A 45 14.04 3.30 -13.17
CA GLY A 45 15.43 3.56 -13.50
C GLY A 45 16.21 2.33 -14.00
N GLU A 46 15.66 1.12 -13.83
CA GLU A 46 16.29 -0.15 -14.23
C GLU A 46 15.62 -0.82 -15.44
N ASP A 47 14.32 -0.56 -15.70
CA ASP A 47 13.55 -1.20 -16.79
C ASP A 47 12.72 -0.18 -17.59
N ASP A 48 13.38 0.51 -18.52
CA ASP A 48 12.73 1.39 -19.49
C ASP A 48 12.01 0.54 -20.57
N LYS A 49 10.84 -0.04 -20.23
CA LYS A 49 9.74 -0.47 -21.14
C LYS A 49 8.62 -1.25 -20.43
N THR A 50 7.40 -0.69 -20.49
CA THR A 50 6.05 -1.35 -20.54
C THR A 50 5.13 -1.11 -19.33
N GLY A 51 4.39 0.01 -19.40
CA GLY A 51 2.93 0.09 -19.17
C GLY A 51 2.33 -0.50 -17.89
N ARG A 52 1.90 0.39 -16.98
CA ARG A 52 0.60 0.30 -16.28
C ARG A 52 0.28 1.59 -15.52
N THR A 53 -0.56 2.42 -16.14
CA THR A 53 -1.53 3.22 -15.39
C THR A 53 -2.41 2.24 -14.60
N ILE A 54 -2.46 2.39 -13.27
CA ILE A 54 -3.47 1.69 -12.47
C ILE A 54 -4.47 2.75 -12.04
N ASP A 55 -5.62 2.60 -12.67
CA ASP A 55 -6.84 3.36 -12.52
C ASP A 55 -7.29 3.41 -11.06
N GLY A 56 -7.67 4.61 -10.64
CA GLY A 56 -8.26 4.90 -9.34
C GLY A 56 -9.24 6.06 -9.44
N GLU A 57 -9.94 6.18 -10.57
CA GLU A 57 -11.12 7.03 -10.67
C GLU A 57 -12.34 6.16 -10.38
N ALA A 58 -12.72 6.12 -9.10
CA ALA A 58 -14.02 5.62 -8.70
C ALA A 58 -15.08 6.57 -9.27
N VAL A 59 -15.72 6.10 -10.33
CA VAL A 59 -16.98 6.57 -10.90
C VAL A 59 -17.89 7.16 -9.82
N HIS A 60 -18.07 8.46 -9.84
CA HIS A 60 -19.18 9.14 -9.19
C HIS A 60 -19.55 10.43 -9.92
N GLU A 61 -20.34 10.31 -10.99
CA GLU A 61 -21.44 11.26 -11.14
C GLU A 61 -22.63 10.60 -11.84
N SER A 62 -23.70 10.48 -11.04
CA SER A 62 -25.02 10.10 -11.50
C SER A 62 -25.57 11.16 -12.45
N LYS A 63 -25.87 10.75 -13.67
CA LYS A 63 -27.21 10.88 -14.27
C LYS A 63 -27.93 12.20 -13.96
N ASP A 64 -27.51 13.30 -14.58
CA ASP A 64 -28.45 14.41 -14.81
C ASP A 64 -29.18 14.17 -16.13
N LYS A 65 -30.47 13.88 -15.98
CA LYS A 65 -31.45 13.80 -17.04
C LYS A 65 -32.33 15.01 -16.82
N THR A 66 -32.08 16.12 -17.51
CA THR A 66 -33.07 17.16 -17.84
C THR A 66 -32.59 17.95 -19.06
#